data_AF-A0A7X8KCF6-F1
#
_entry.id   AF-A0A7X8KCF6-F1
#
_cell.length_a   1.000
_cell.length_b   1.000
_cell.length_c   1.000
_cell.angle_alpha   90.00
_cell.angle_beta   90.00
_cell.angle_gamma   90.00
#
_symmetry.space_group_name_H-M   'P 1'
#
loop_
_entity.id
_entity.type
_entity.pdbx_description
1 polymer ?
#
loop_
_entity_poly.entity_id
_entity_poly.type
_entity_poly.pdbx_seq_one_letter_code
_entity_poly.pdbx_strand_id
1 'polypeptide(L)'
;YTFGRLGNFINGELFGRVSTKPWAMVFPDAPSFSTNYEWVRRIADELKIPYELGQYINLPRHPSQLYEALFEGVLLFFFLWFIIRPKRREKPAGTGLAWYLIGYGTVRFVIEYFRSPDEHLGYIIAWGRGSDTIALFQSVFNISMGQIFCLIMIVLGVAIRLITHYRSTKQ
;
A
#
# COMPACT_ATOMS: atom_id res chain seq x y z
N TYR A 1 15.22 2.02 0.33
CA TYR A 1 13.74 2.01 0.46
C TYR A 1 13.32 1.95 1.92
N THR A 2 13.62 0.86 2.65
CA THR A 2 13.23 0.64 4.06
C THR A 2 13.49 1.85 4.97
N PHE A 3 14.71 2.38 4.99
CA PHE A 3 15.06 3.49 5.87
C PHE A 3 14.26 4.78 5.58
N GLY A 4 13.93 5.04 4.31
CA GLY A 4 13.08 6.17 3.95
C GLY A 4 11.67 6.02 4.52
N ARG A 5 11.10 4.81 4.43
CA ARG A 5 9.77 4.51 5.00
C ARG A 5 9.75 4.50 6.53
N LEU A 6 10.84 4.06 7.17
CA LEU A 6 11.00 4.21 8.61
C LEU A 6 11.11 5.69 9.02
N GLY A 7 11.80 6.51 8.22
CA GLY A 7 11.79 7.97 8.39
C GLY A 7 10.38 8.54 8.30
N ASN A 8 9.59 8.12 7.30
CA ASN A 8 8.20 8.55 7.17
C ASN A 8 7.35 8.16 8.41
N PHE A 9 7.56 6.96 8.93
CA PHE A 9 6.88 6.53 10.15
C PHE A 9 7.25 7.37 11.37
N ILE A 10 8.55 7.66 11.56
CA ILE A 10 9.05 8.50 12.66
C ILE A 10 8.51 9.93 12.55
N ASN A 11 8.44 10.46 11.33
CA ASN A 11 7.90 11.79 11.05
C ASN A 11 6.36 11.85 11.08
N GLY A 12 5.67 10.71 11.20
CA GLY A 12 4.20 10.66 11.18
C GLY A 12 3.56 11.02 9.83
N GLU A 13 4.26 10.84 8.72
CA GLU A 13 3.80 11.20 7.37
C GLU A 13 3.44 9.95 6.52
N LEU A 14 2.56 10.11 5.52
CA LEU A 14 2.16 9.03 4.60
C LEU A 14 1.49 7.81 5.28
N PHE A 15 0.70 8.06 6.32
CA PHE A 15 -0.07 7.03 7.01
C PHE A 15 -1.21 6.45 6.17
N GLY A 16 -1.74 5.33 6.64
CA GLY A 16 -2.80 4.60 5.99
C GLY A 16 -4.20 5.14 6.25
N ARG A 17 -5.18 4.34 5.81
CA ARG A 17 -6.60 4.54 6.04
C ARG A 17 -6.94 4.36 7.52
N VAL A 18 -8.06 4.96 7.92
CA VAL A 18 -8.63 4.79 9.26
C VAL A 18 -9.00 3.33 9.47
N SER A 19 -8.72 2.80 10.66
CA SER A 19 -8.91 1.39 10.97
C SER A 19 -9.14 1.16 12.45
N THR A 20 -10.00 0.21 12.79
CA THR A 20 -10.26 -0.22 14.17
C THR A 20 -9.41 -1.41 14.60
N LYS A 21 -8.45 -1.84 13.75
CA LYS A 21 -7.56 -2.96 14.08
C LYS A 21 -6.67 -2.63 15.28
N PRO A 22 -6.32 -3.62 16.13
CA PRO A 22 -5.61 -3.37 17.37
C PRO A 22 -4.17 -2.84 17.21
N TRP A 23 -3.60 -2.94 16.01
CA TRP A 23 -2.29 -2.38 15.65
C TRP A 23 -2.39 -1.05 14.87
N ALA A 24 -3.60 -0.50 14.71
CA ALA A 24 -3.77 0.84 14.17
C ALA A 24 -3.24 1.88 15.18
N MET A 25 -2.67 2.95 14.67
CA MET A 25 -2.00 3.98 15.46
C MET A 25 -2.62 5.34 15.23
N VAL A 26 -2.72 6.14 16.29
CA VAL A 26 -3.07 7.55 16.19
C VAL A 26 -1.80 8.33 15.87
N PHE A 27 -1.80 9.04 14.74
CA PHE A 27 -0.70 9.90 14.32
C PHE A 27 -1.03 11.35 14.70
N PRO A 28 -0.24 12.04 15.54
CA PRO A 28 -0.59 13.35 16.08
C PRO A 28 -0.93 14.40 15.01
N ASP A 29 -0.16 14.44 13.92
CA ASP A 29 -0.31 15.41 12.85
C ASP A 29 -1.28 14.97 11.74
N ALA A 30 -1.98 13.84 11.93
CA ALA A 30 -2.96 13.39 10.95
C ALA A 30 -4.23 14.26 10.97
N PRO A 31 -4.89 14.46 9.81
CA PRO A 31 -6.17 15.14 9.74
C PRO A 31 -7.20 14.49 10.65
N SER A 32 -7.85 15.35 11.46
CA SER A 32 -8.96 14.96 12.32
C SER A 32 -10.28 15.04 11.54
N PHE A 33 -11.27 14.25 11.96
CA PHE A 33 -12.58 14.20 11.33
C PHE A 33 -13.66 14.73 12.27
N SER A 34 -14.64 15.43 11.73
CA SER A 34 -15.77 15.94 12.51
C SER A 34 -16.68 14.81 12.96
N THR A 35 -17.07 14.82 14.24
CA THR A 35 -18.06 13.88 14.82
C THR A 35 -19.47 14.10 14.27
N ASN A 36 -19.69 15.10 13.43
CA ASN A 36 -20.93 15.25 12.67
C ASN A 36 -21.15 14.11 11.66
N TYR A 37 -20.06 13.50 11.17
CA TYR A 37 -20.14 12.34 10.30
C TYR A 37 -20.46 11.06 11.10
N GLU A 38 -21.44 10.29 10.63
CA GLU A 38 -21.88 9.07 11.32
C GLU A 38 -20.78 8.00 11.39
N TRP A 39 -20.00 7.83 10.32
CA TRP A 39 -18.90 6.86 10.28
C TRP A 39 -17.81 7.15 11.32
N VAL A 40 -17.56 8.44 11.62
CA VAL A 40 -16.59 8.88 12.63
C VAL A 40 -17.05 8.46 14.01
N ARG A 41 -18.33 8.71 14.33
CA ARG A 41 -18.95 8.30 15.60
C ARG A 41 -18.93 6.80 15.78
N ARG A 42 -19.31 6.03 14.75
CA ARG A 42 -19.29 4.55 14.80
C ARG A 42 -17.91 4.00 15.16
N ILE A 43 -16.84 4.57 14.59
CA ILE A 43 -15.47 4.16 14.88
C ILE A 43 -15.06 4.58 16.30
N ALA A 44 -15.43 5.79 16.71
CA ALA A 44 -15.16 6.27 18.07
C ALA A 44 -15.85 5.39 19.13
N ASP A 45 -17.11 5.02 18.89
CA ASP A 45 -17.89 4.11 19.75
C ASP A 45 -17.25 2.72 19.83
N GLU A 46 -16.86 2.15 18.67
CA GLU A 46 -16.19 0.84 18.61
C GLU A 46 -14.89 0.82 19.42
N LEU A 47 -14.13 1.92 19.35
CA LEU A 47 -12.86 2.10 20.06
C LEU A 47 -13.02 2.68 21.47
N LYS A 48 -14.26 2.96 21.90
CA LYS A 48 -14.59 3.59 23.19
C LYS A 48 -13.86 4.92 23.42
N ILE A 49 -13.67 5.70 22.35
CA ILE A 49 -13.09 7.04 22.40
C ILE A 49 -14.21 8.02 22.77
N PRO A 50 -14.11 8.75 23.89
CA PRO A 50 -15.11 9.74 24.25
C PRO A 50 -15.10 10.89 23.24
N TYR A 51 -16.28 11.37 22.85
CA TYR A 51 -16.41 12.48 21.91
C TYR A 51 -17.64 13.34 22.19
N GLU A 52 -17.58 14.61 21.77
CA GLU A 52 -18.72 15.52 21.75
C GLU A 52 -19.22 15.75 20.33
N LEU A 53 -20.52 16.05 20.17
CA LEU A 53 -21.11 16.35 18.85
C LEU A 53 -20.56 17.67 18.31
N GLY A 54 -20.07 17.66 17.07
CA GLY A 54 -19.46 18.81 16.41
C GLY A 54 -17.95 18.95 16.62
N GLN A 55 -17.34 18.15 17.49
CA GLN A 55 -15.90 18.13 17.72
C GLN A 55 -15.14 17.48 16.56
N TYR A 56 -13.87 17.81 16.40
CA TYR A 56 -12.94 17.08 15.53
C TYR A 56 -12.14 16.08 16.37
N ILE A 57 -12.15 14.82 15.94
CA ILE A 57 -11.40 13.75 16.59
C ILE A 57 -10.38 13.13 15.64
N ASN A 58 -9.21 12.79 16.19
CA ASN A 58 -8.19 12.05 15.45
C ASN A 58 -8.44 10.55 15.62
N LEU A 59 -8.56 9.84 14.49
CA LEU A 59 -8.87 8.41 14.47
C LEU A 59 -7.61 7.59 14.17
N PRO A 60 -7.49 6.37 14.73
CA PRO A 60 -6.36 5.51 14.45
C PRO A 60 -6.33 5.03 13.01
N ARG A 61 -5.11 4.90 12.48
CA ARG A 61 -4.83 4.59 11.07
C ARG A 61 -3.85 3.44 10.95
N HIS A 62 -3.87 2.75 9.83
CA HIS A 62 -2.85 1.76 9.54
C HIS A 62 -1.47 2.40 9.41
N PRO A 63 -0.43 1.87 10.08
CA PRO A 63 0.95 2.30 9.86
C PRO A 63 1.50 1.71 8.55
N SER A 64 0.95 2.12 7.41
CA SER A 64 1.29 1.61 6.08
C SER A 64 2.78 1.71 5.77
N GLN A 65 3.46 2.72 6.31
CA GLN A 65 4.89 2.93 6.16
C GLN A 65 5.70 1.74 6.70
N LEU A 66 5.25 1.11 7.79
CA LEU A 66 5.89 -0.10 8.33
C LEU A 66 5.66 -1.31 7.42
N TYR A 67 4.47 -1.41 6.83
CA TYR A 67 4.19 -2.46 5.85
C TYR A 67 5.08 -2.28 4.60
N GLU A 68 5.21 -1.04 4.10
CA GLU A 68 6.07 -0.70 2.96
C GLU A 68 7.53 -1.02 3.27
N ALA A 69 8.02 -0.60 4.45
CA ALA A 69 9.38 -0.87 4.90
C ALA A 69 9.68 -2.38 4.98
N LEU A 70 8.74 -3.17 5.50
CA LEU A 70 8.87 -4.61 5.66
C LEU A 70 8.80 -5.35 4.32
N PHE A 71 7.71 -5.16 3.56
CA PHE A 71 7.45 -5.99 2.38
C PHE A 71 8.20 -5.50 1.14
N GLU A 72 8.15 -4.20 0.81
CA GLU A 72 8.84 -3.65 -0.37
C GLU A 72 10.35 -3.47 -0.12
N GLY A 73 10.73 -3.30 1.14
CA GLY A 73 12.12 -3.16 1.55
C GLY A 73 12.76 -4.49 1.93
N VAL A 74 12.49 -4.97 3.14
CA VAL A 74 13.22 -6.09 3.76
C VAL A 74 12.95 -7.42 3.04
N LEU A 75 11.69 -7.79 2.86
CA LEU A 75 11.33 -9.09 2.27
C LEU A 75 11.69 -9.16 0.78
N LEU A 76 11.40 -8.10 0.02
CA LEU A 76 11.79 -8.05 -1.39
C LEU A 76 13.32 -8.08 -1.54
N PHE A 77 14.07 -7.39 -0.67
CA PHE A 77 15.53 -7.45 -0.67
C PHE A 77 16.03 -8.88 -0.42
N PHE A 78 15.52 -9.57 0.60
CA PHE A 78 15.94 -10.94 0.89
C PHE A 78 15.57 -11.92 -0.22
N PHE A 79 14.38 -11.79 -0.80
CA PHE A 79 13.97 -12.56 -1.97
C PHE A 79 14.96 -12.38 -3.13
N LEU A 80 15.30 -11.14 -3.47
CA LEU A 80 16.24 -10.87 -4.56
C LEU A 80 17.68 -11.29 -4.22
N TRP A 81 18.10 -11.10 -2.98
CA TRP A 81 19.47 -11.37 -2.55
C TRP A 81 19.78 -12.85 -2.36
N PHE A 82 18.84 -13.63 -1.83
CA PHE A 82 19.07 -15.05 -1.53
C PHE A 82 18.52 -15.99 -2.61
N ILE A 83 17.48 -15.60 -3.34
CA ILE A 83 16.85 -16.50 -4.33
C ILE A 83 17.30 -16.15 -5.75
N ILE A 84 17.31 -14.86 -6.10
CA ILE A 84 17.59 -14.42 -7.47
C ILE A 84 19.08 -14.18 -7.73
N ARG A 85 19.78 -13.50 -6.81
CA ARG A 85 21.20 -13.14 -6.98
C ARG A 85 22.12 -14.35 -7.14
N PRO A 86 21.99 -15.48 -6.42
CA PRO A 86 22.86 -16.64 -6.62
C PRO A 86 22.70 -17.23 -8.03
N LYS A 87 21.48 -17.19 -8.57
CA LYS A 87 21.14 -17.70 -9.91
C LYS A 87 21.48 -16.71 -11.03
N ARG A 88 22.08 -15.56 -10.72
CA ARG A 88 22.36 -14.50 -11.71
C ARG A 88 23.26 -14.98 -12.85
N ARG A 89 24.20 -15.90 -12.60
CA ARG A 89 25.12 -16.43 -13.62
C ARG A 89 24.48 -17.45 -14.56
N GLU A 90 23.46 -18.15 -14.08
CA GLU A 90 22.74 -19.21 -14.82
C GLU A 90 21.55 -18.67 -15.61
N LYS A 91 21.11 -17.45 -15.29
CA LYS A 91 19.89 -16.86 -15.85
C LYS A 91 20.22 -15.76 -16.86
N PRO A 92 19.41 -15.63 -17.93
CA PRO A 92 19.58 -14.56 -18.89
C PRO A 92 19.49 -13.18 -18.23
N ALA A 93 20.26 -12.23 -18.76
CA ALA A 93 20.22 -10.83 -18.35
C ALA A 93 18.78 -10.30 -18.40
N GLY A 94 18.36 -9.58 -17.35
CA GLY A 94 17.00 -9.07 -17.19
C GLY A 94 16.10 -9.88 -16.25
N THR A 95 16.49 -11.11 -15.88
CA THR A 95 15.72 -11.93 -14.92
C THR A 95 15.57 -11.26 -13.55
N GLY A 96 16.60 -10.58 -13.06
CA GLY A 96 16.55 -9.84 -11.79
C GLY A 96 15.57 -8.67 -11.82
N LEU A 97 15.57 -7.90 -12.91
CA LEU A 97 14.65 -6.78 -13.10
C LEU A 97 13.20 -7.27 -13.18
N ALA A 98 12.94 -8.35 -13.91
CA ALA A 98 11.61 -8.94 -14.01
C ALA A 98 11.05 -9.33 -12.63
N TRP A 99 11.84 -10.02 -11.82
CA TRP A 99 11.44 -10.41 -10.47
C TRP A 99 11.28 -9.23 -9.52
N TYR A 100 12.11 -8.19 -9.66
CA TYR A 100 11.90 -6.94 -8.91
C TYR A 100 10.57 -6.28 -9.27
N LEU A 101 10.25 -6.13 -10.57
CA LEU A 101 9.00 -5.50 -11.02
C LEU A 101 7.76 -6.28 -10.57
N ILE A 102 7.78 -7.61 -10.70
CA ILE A 102 6.69 -8.48 -10.24
C ILE A 102 6.54 -8.39 -8.72
N GLY A 103 7.64 -8.55 -7.97
CA GLY A 103 7.61 -8.55 -6.51
C GLY A 103 7.18 -7.20 -5.93
N TYR A 104 7.82 -6.12 -6.39
CA TYR A 104 7.47 -4.76 -5.99
C TYR A 104 6.02 -4.41 -6.35
N GLY A 105 5.62 -4.66 -7.62
CA GLY A 105 4.27 -4.35 -8.08
C GLY A 105 3.20 -5.12 -7.29
N THR A 106 3.45 -6.39 -6.97
CA THR A 106 2.50 -7.22 -6.20
C THR A 106 2.35 -6.71 -4.78
N VAL A 107 3.46 -6.47 -4.08
CA VAL A 107 3.43 -5.94 -2.72
C VAL A 107 2.75 -4.57 -2.69
N ARG A 108 3.12 -3.68 -3.61
CA ARG A 108 2.58 -2.34 -3.70
C ARG A 108 1.07 -2.34 -3.95
N PHE A 109 0.60 -3.23 -4.83
CA PHE A 109 -0.83 -3.40 -5.10
C PHE A 109 -1.62 -3.75 -3.83
N VAL A 110 -1.08 -4.65 -3.00
CA VAL A 110 -1.71 -5.05 -1.73
C VAL A 110 -1.66 -3.92 -0.71
N ILE A 111 -0.51 -3.26 -0.54
CA ILE A 111 -0.33 -2.19 0.45
C ILE A 111 -1.20 -0.97 0.15
N GLU A 112 -1.43 -0.68 -1.13
CA GLU A 112 -2.24 0.46 -1.57
C GLU A 112 -3.71 0.39 -1.07
N TYR A 113 -4.22 -0.81 -0.74
CA TYR A 113 -5.51 -0.95 -0.06
C TYR A 113 -5.52 -0.39 1.36
N PHE A 114 -4.37 -0.40 2.03
CA PHE A 114 -4.20 0.13 3.38
C PHE A 114 -3.78 1.60 3.38
N ARG A 115 -3.29 2.13 2.25
CA ARG A 115 -2.82 3.51 2.12
C ARG A 115 -4.00 4.48 1.98
N SER A 116 -3.92 5.64 2.63
CA SER A 116 -4.91 6.71 2.40
C SER A 116 -4.78 7.18 0.95
N PRO A 117 -5.87 7.18 0.15
CA PRO A 117 -5.84 7.78 -1.17
C PRO A 117 -5.52 9.28 -1.05
N ASP A 118 -4.65 9.78 -1.93
CA ASP A 118 -4.29 11.19 -1.95
C ASP A 118 -5.55 12.05 -2.25
N GLU A 119 -5.82 13.05 -1.43
CA GLU A 119 -7.07 13.86 -1.45
C GLU A 119 -7.36 14.50 -2.82
N HIS A 120 -6.32 14.75 -3.62
CA HIS A 120 -6.43 15.41 -4.92
C HIS A 120 -6.77 14.48 -6.10
N LEU A 121 -6.63 13.15 -5.96
CA LEU A 121 -6.73 12.22 -7.09
C LEU A 121 -7.93 11.26 -7.02
N GLY A 122 -8.55 11.08 -5.84
CA GLY A 122 -9.72 10.19 -5.68
C GLY A 122 -9.48 8.74 -6.17
N TYR A 123 -10.56 7.97 -6.31
CA TYR A 123 -10.53 6.64 -6.97
C TYR A 123 -10.85 6.80 -8.47
N ILE A 124 -10.02 6.25 -9.37
CA ILE A 124 -10.25 6.32 -10.83
C ILE A 124 -11.31 5.30 -11.28
N ILE A 125 -11.38 4.15 -10.60
CA ILE A 125 -12.41 3.13 -10.84
C ILE A 125 -13.07 2.83 -9.50
N ALA A 126 -14.20 3.48 -9.23
CA ALA A 126 -15.05 3.21 -8.07
C ALA A 126 -16.24 2.35 -8.52
N TRP A 127 -16.10 1.03 -8.46
CA TRP A 127 -17.25 0.11 -8.61
C TRP A 127 -17.83 -0.17 -7.23
N GLY A 128 -18.57 0.81 -6.72
CA GLY A 128 -19.27 0.78 -5.44
C GLY A 128 -20.35 1.86 -5.42
N ARG A 129 -21.49 1.57 -4.78
CA ARG A 129 -22.58 2.53 -4.59
C ARG A 129 -22.06 3.74 -3.85
N GLY A 130 -22.10 4.92 -4.48
CA GLY A 130 -22.08 6.22 -3.82
C GLY A 130 -20.74 6.59 -3.17
N SER A 131 -20.27 7.79 -3.48
CA SER A 131 -19.34 8.55 -2.64
C SER A 131 -19.71 8.40 -1.16
N ASP A 132 -18.79 8.03 -0.26
CA ASP A 132 -19.04 8.33 1.17
C ASP A 132 -17.78 8.59 1.99
N THR A 133 -16.66 7.88 1.82
CA THR A 133 -15.44 8.21 2.60
C THR A 133 -14.16 7.67 1.96
N ILE A 134 -13.27 8.55 1.51
CA ILE A 134 -11.92 8.20 1.03
C ILE A 134 -11.05 7.61 2.16
N ALA A 135 -11.39 7.96 3.42
CA ALA A 135 -10.66 7.57 4.62
C ALA A 135 -10.80 6.09 5.02
N LEU A 136 -11.78 5.36 4.47
CA LEU A 136 -12.07 3.96 4.83
C LEU A 136 -11.81 2.98 3.69
N PHE A 137 -11.53 1.73 4.06
CA PHE A 137 -11.53 0.62 3.11
C PHE A 137 -12.98 0.23 2.79
N GLN A 138 -13.41 0.47 1.55
CA GLN A 138 -14.79 0.21 1.13
C GLN A 138 -14.94 -1.12 0.37
N SER A 139 -14.05 -1.41 -0.58
CA SER A 139 -14.18 -2.59 -1.45
C SER A 139 -12.86 -2.94 -2.13
N VAL A 140 -12.68 -4.23 -2.42
CA VAL A 140 -11.56 -4.77 -3.21
C VAL A 140 -11.63 -4.29 -4.67
N PHE A 141 -12.83 -3.98 -5.16
CA PHE A 141 -13.07 -3.52 -6.53
C PHE A 141 -12.81 -2.02 -6.75
N ASN A 142 -12.52 -1.27 -5.69
CA ASN A 142 -12.11 0.13 -5.82
C ASN A 142 -10.60 0.19 -6.08
N ILE A 143 -10.24 0.38 -7.35
CA ILE A 143 -8.85 0.37 -7.79
C ILE A 143 -8.30 1.80 -7.79
N SER A 144 -7.22 2.04 -7.03
CA SER A 144 -6.52 3.34 -7.03
C SER A 144 -5.62 3.50 -8.25
N MET A 145 -5.20 4.74 -8.52
CA MET A 145 -4.22 5.02 -9.57
C MET A 145 -2.89 4.29 -9.34
N GLY A 146 -2.47 4.21 -8.07
CA GLY A 146 -1.31 3.44 -7.66
C GLY A 146 -1.42 1.97 -8.02
N GLN A 147 -2.60 1.36 -7.83
CA GLN A 147 -2.85 -0.03 -8.19
C GLN A 147 -2.78 -0.28 -9.70
N ILE A 148 -3.25 0.65 -10.54
CA ILE A 148 -3.13 0.54 -12.00
C ILE A 148 -1.66 0.51 -12.41
N PHE A 149 -0.83 1.42 -11.87
CA PHE A 149 0.60 1.42 -12.16
C PHE A 149 1.30 0.14 -11.67
N CYS A 150 0.87 -0.40 -10.53
CA CYS A 150 1.36 -1.70 -10.05
C CYS A 150 1.04 -2.85 -11.01
N LEU A 151 -0.19 -2.89 -11.53
CA LEU A 151 -0.59 -3.89 -12.52
C LEU A 151 0.25 -3.81 -13.78
N ILE A 152 0.51 -2.59 -14.27
CA ILE A 152 1.40 -2.37 -15.43
C ILE A 152 2.81 -2.90 -15.14
N MET A 153 3.37 -2.61 -13.97
CA MET A 153 4.69 -3.12 -13.58
C MET A 153 4.73 -4.64 -13.53
N ILE A 154 3.70 -5.29 -12.97
CA ILE A 154 3.59 -6.76 -12.92
C ILE A 154 3.55 -7.33 -14.34
N VAL A 155 2.70 -6.80 -15.22
CA VAL A 155 2.57 -7.25 -16.60
C VAL A 155 3.89 -7.10 -17.36
N LEU A 156 4.56 -5.96 -17.22
CA LEU A 156 5.88 -5.72 -17.82
C LEU A 156 6.93 -6.69 -17.28
N GLY A 157 6.94 -6.94 -15.97
CA GLY A 157 7.85 -7.90 -15.35
C GLY A 157 7.64 -9.33 -15.87
N VAL A 158 6.38 -9.76 -16.01
CA VAL A 158 6.04 -11.07 -16.60
C VAL A 158 6.48 -11.14 -18.06
N ALA A 159 6.21 -10.10 -18.86
CA ALA A 159 6.63 -10.04 -20.26
C ALA A 159 8.15 -10.16 -20.41
N ILE A 160 8.92 -9.40 -19.60
CA ILE A 160 10.39 -9.49 -19.59
C ILE A 160 10.82 -10.92 -19.22
N ARG A 161 10.19 -11.54 -18.21
CA ARG A 161 10.54 -12.90 -17.78
C ARG A 161 10.29 -13.95 -18.87
N LEU A 162 9.20 -13.81 -19.63
CA LEU A 162 8.86 -14.71 -20.74
C LEU A 162 9.81 -14.50 -21.93
N ILE A 163 10.07 -13.25 -22.32
CA ILE A 163 10.96 -12.91 -23.44
C ILE A 163 12.40 -13.39 -23.16
N THR A 164 12.90 -13.12 -21.96
CA THR A 164 14.26 -13.56 -21.55
C THR A 164 14.37 -15.08 -21.52
N HIS A 165 13.32 -15.78 -21.09
CA HIS A 165 13.28 -17.24 -21.14
C HIS A 165 13.40 -17.76 -22.57
N TYR A 166 12.55 -17.23 -23.45
CA TYR A 166 12.46 -17.66 -24.84
C TYR A 166 13.76 -17.43 -25.61
N ARG A 167 14.44 -16.31 -25.36
CA ARG A 167 15.74 -16.01 -25.97
C ARG A 167 16.83 -16.97 -25.48
N SER A 168 16.81 -17.34 -24.20
CA SER A 168 17.78 -18.27 -23.61
C SER A 168 17.60 -19.71 -24.07
N THR A 169 16.40 -20.14 -24.48
CA THR A 169 16.14 -21.49 -25.00
C THR A 169 16.46 -21.64 -26.49
N LYS A 170 16.64 -20.53 -27.21
CA LYS A 170 16.95 -20.50 -28.65
C LYS A 170 18.44 -20.34 -28.95
N GLN A 171 19.24 -19.97 -27.96
CA GLN A 171 20.71 -19.96 -28.00
C GLN A 171 21.24 -21.30 -27.50
#